data_AF-A0A536KJC7-F1
#
_entry.id   AF-A0A536KJC7-F1
#
_cell.length_a   1.000
_cell.length_b   1.000
_cell.length_c   1.000
_cell.angle_alpha   90.00
_cell.angle_beta   90.00
_cell.angle_gamma   90.00
#
_symmetry.space_group_name_H-M   'P 1'
#
loop_
_entity.id
_entity.type
_entity.pdbx_description
1 polymer ?
#
loop_
_entity_poly.entity_id
_entity_poly.type
_entity_poly.pdbx_seq_one_letter_code
_entity_poly.pdbx_strand_id
1 'polypeptide(L)'
;MAPMATRRPPNGQAPEPPLRVESREELVYLLGEACELEHGLLCEYLYAQFSLKRSVAEGITREQLARIQAWEATLIDVIKQEMLHLALATNILTAIGAAPHFERPNFPILSRWYPPDVQIALVPFGERALRHFMYLERPEGMPLEDAEGFAALGRMQPLRGDDPQLTAGP
;
A
#
# COMPACT_ATOMS: atom_id res chain seq x y z
N MET A 1 -40.05 1.14 8.56
CA MET A 1 -38.91 2.05 8.81
C MET A 1 -37.65 1.20 8.82
N ALA A 2 -36.86 1.24 7.75
CA ALA A 2 -35.55 0.60 7.75
C ALA A 2 -34.61 1.37 8.70
N PRO A 3 -33.76 0.70 9.48
CA PRO A 3 -32.80 1.39 10.33
C PRO A 3 -31.80 2.15 9.43
N MET A 4 -31.60 3.43 9.72
CA MET A 4 -30.54 4.25 9.13
C MET A 4 -29.21 3.54 9.38
N ALA A 5 -28.54 3.12 8.31
CA ALA A 5 -27.17 2.64 8.38
C ALA A 5 -26.33 3.71 9.08
N THR A 6 -25.75 3.36 10.21
CA THR A 6 -24.80 4.21 10.92
C THR A 6 -23.67 4.54 9.96
N ARG A 7 -23.62 5.80 9.52
CA ARG A 7 -22.58 6.32 8.65
C ARG A 7 -21.24 6.11 9.36
N ARG A 8 -20.37 5.29 8.77
CA ARG A 8 -19.03 4.96 9.28
C ARG A 8 -18.25 6.25 9.55
N PRO A 9 -17.54 6.38 10.69
CA PRO A 9 -16.61 7.49 10.86
C PRO A 9 -15.55 7.42 9.75
N PRO A 10 -15.22 8.54 9.09
CA PRO A 10 -14.23 8.56 8.01
C PRO A 10 -12.87 8.02 8.49
N ASN A 11 -12.19 7.23 7.65
CA ASN A 11 -10.82 6.77 7.92
C ASN A 11 -9.89 7.97 8.16
N GLY A 12 -8.94 7.86 9.08
CA GLY A 12 -7.91 8.89 9.30
C GLY A 12 -8.30 10.07 10.21
N GLN A 13 -9.42 10.06 10.93
CA GLN A 13 -9.79 11.17 11.85
C GLN A 13 -9.21 11.06 13.27
N ALA A 14 -8.79 9.86 13.69
CA ALA A 14 -8.20 9.67 15.01
C ALA A 14 -6.66 9.72 14.88
N PRO A 15 -5.95 10.39 15.81
CA PRO A 15 -4.50 10.31 15.85
C PRO A 15 -4.09 8.85 16.05
N GLU A 16 -3.09 8.42 15.29
CA GLU A 16 -2.55 7.07 15.41
C GLU A 16 -1.93 6.91 16.81
N PRO A 17 -2.21 5.80 17.51
CA PRO A 17 -1.62 5.57 18.81
C PRO A 17 -0.09 5.48 18.68
N PRO A 18 0.67 5.96 19.68
CA PRO A 18 2.12 5.90 19.60
C PRO A 18 2.59 4.45 19.47
N LEU A 19 3.41 4.17 18.46
CA LEU A 19 4.04 2.86 18.27
C LEU A 19 4.98 2.59 19.45
N ARG A 20 4.69 1.53 20.21
CA ARG A 20 5.55 1.05 21.30
C ARG A 20 6.25 -0.21 20.83
N VAL A 21 7.58 -0.21 20.93
CA VAL A 21 8.43 -1.35 20.58
C VAL A 21 9.17 -1.77 21.83
N GLU A 22 8.88 -2.98 22.31
CA GLU A 22 9.33 -3.50 23.61
C GLU A 22 10.54 -4.43 23.48
N SER A 23 10.82 -4.94 22.26
CA SER A 23 11.95 -5.86 22.02
C SER A 23 12.64 -5.65 20.67
N ARG A 24 13.86 -6.18 20.54
CA ARG A 24 14.59 -6.18 19.27
C ARG A 24 13.87 -7.04 18.23
N GLU A 25 13.31 -8.17 18.65
CA GLU A 25 12.58 -9.10 17.81
C GLU A 25 11.33 -8.43 17.23
N GLU A 26 10.60 -7.68 18.05
CA GLU A 26 9.46 -6.86 17.61
C GLU A 26 9.90 -5.77 16.62
N LEU A 27 11.02 -5.09 16.87
CA LEU A 27 11.56 -4.10 15.93
C LEU A 27 11.89 -4.74 14.57
N VAL A 28 12.57 -5.89 14.58
CA VAL A 28 12.92 -6.62 13.35
C VAL A 28 11.67 -7.04 12.60
N TYR A 29 10.65 -7.54 13.31
CA TYR A 29 9.37 -7.89 12.72
C TYR A 29 8.69 -6.68 12.06
N LEU A 30 8.56 -5.56 12.77
CA LEU A 30 7.94 -4.34 12.25
C LEU A 30 8.68 -3.75 11.05
N LEU A 31 10.02 -3.79 11.06
CA LEU A 31 10.82 -3.36 9.92
C LEU A 31 10.69 -4.30 8.72
N GLY A 32 10.51 -5.61 8.96
CA GLY A 32 10.18 -6.58 7.91
C GLY A 32 8.84 -6.24 7.25
N GLU A 33 7.80 -6.00 8.05
CA GLU A 33 6.48 -5.57 7.56
C GLU A 33 6.56 -4.24 6.80
N ALA A 34 7.35 -3.28 7.28
CA ALA A 34 7.61 -2.04 6.53
C ALA A 34 8.25 -2.35 5.17
N CYS A 35 9.27 -3.21 5.10
CA CYS A 35 9.87 -3.60 3.82
C CYS A 35 8.85 -4.24 2.87
N GLU A 36 7.97 -5.10 3.37
CA GLU A 36 6.91 -5.74 2.57
C GLU A 36 5.94 -4.72 1.99
N LEU A 37 5.54 -3.74 2.80
CA LEU A 37 4.66 -2.65 2.40
C LEU A 37 5.31 -1.79 1.30
N GLU A 38 6.49 -1.23 1.55
CA GLU A 38 7.20 -0.35 0.61
C GLU A 38 7.44 -1.07 -0.73
N HIS A 39 7.80 -2.36 -0.67
CA HIS A 39 7.98 -3.17 -1.88
C HIS A 39 6.65 -3.46 -2.59
N GLY A 40 5.56 -3.66 -1.85
CA GLY A 40 4.20 -3.77 -2.38
C GLY A 40 3.78 -2.53 -3.16
N LEU A 41 3.88 -1.36 -2.53
CA LEU A 41 3.56 -0.05 -3.11
C LEU A 41 4.42 0.25 -4.34
N LEU A 42 5.72 0.05 -4.23
CA LEU A 42 6.66 0.17 -5.36
C LEU A 42 6.20 -0.62 -6.59
N CYS A 43 5.82 -1.89 -6.39
CA CYS A 43 5.37 -2.75 -7.48
C CYS A 43 4.03 -2.28 -8.09
N GLU A 44 3.11 -1.80 -7.26
CA GLU A 44 1.84 -1.24 -7.71
C GLU A 44 2.04 0.02 -8.56
N TYR A 45 2.89 0.94 -8.10
CA TYR A 45 3.20 2.18 -8.83
C TYR A 45 3.95 1.90 -10.14
N LEU A 46 4.89 0.95 -10.14
CA LEU A 46 5.55 0.48 -11.37
C LEU A 46 4.53 -0.09 -12.36
N TYR A 47 3.60 -0.92 -11.91
CA TYR A 47 2.56 -1.48 -12.79
C TYR A 47 1.72 -0.38 -13.44
N ALA A 48 1.29 0.62 -12.66
CA ALA A 48 0.55 1.76 -13.19
C ALA A 48 1.39 2.56 -14.20
N GLN A 49 2.66 2.86 -13.89
CA GLN A 49 3.56 3.54 -14.81
C GLN A 49 3.77 2.77 -16.12
N PHE A 50 3.94 1.44 -16.07
CA PHE A 50 4.09 0.62 -17.27
C PHE A 50 2.82 0.51 -18.11
N SER A 51 1.64 0.74 -17.52
CA SER A 51 0.37 0.73 -18.26
C SER A 51 0.08 2.02 -19.04
N LEU A 52 0.88 3.07 -18.87
CA LEU A 52 0.73 4.33 -19.60
C LEU A 52 1.00 4.14 -21.10
N LYS A 53 0.15 4.77 -21.93
CA LYS A 53 0.34 4.83 -23.38
C LYS A 53 1.63 5.56 -23.73
N ARG A 54 2.33 5.10 -24.77
CA ARG A 54 3.69 5.56 -25.14
C ARG A 54 3.75 6.36 -26.43
N SER A 55 2.71 6.30 -27.25
CA SER A 55 2.71 6.86 -28.59
C SER A 55 1.32 7.25 -29.08
N VAL A 56 1.27 8.15 -30.08
CA VAL A 56 0.02 8.52 -30.77
C VAL A 56 -0.61 7.36 -31.55
N ALA A 57 0.17 6.31 -31.88
CA ALA A 57 -0.33 5.10 -32.52
C ALA A 57 -1.31 4.32 -31.63
N GLU A 58 -1.31 4.58 -30.32
CA GLU A 58 -2.23 3.99 -29.33
C GLU A 58 -3.53 4.79 -29.19
N GLY A 59 -3.86 5.63 -30.19
CA GLY A 59 -5.14 6.35 -30.28
C GLY A 59 -5.25 7.55 -29.35
N ILE A 60 -4.14 8.27 -29.12
CA ILE A 60 -4.10 9.51 -28.34
C ILE A 60 -3.54 10.67 -29.16
N THR A 61 -3.94 11.89 -28.85
CA THR A 61 -3.38 13.10 -29.47
C THR A 61 -1.97 13.39 -28.96
N ARG A 62 -1.22 14.24 -29.66
CA ARG A 62 0.12 14.67 -29.21
C ARG A 62 0.06 15.42 -27.87
N GLU A 63 -0.99 16.20 -27.66
CA GLU A 63 -1.23 16.95 -26.43
C GLU A 63 -1.56 16.02 -25.26
N GLN A 64 -2.31 14.94 -25.52
CA GLN A 64 -2.54 13.90 -24.52
C GLN A 64 -1.26 13.14 -24.17
N LEU A 65 -0.44 12.80 -25.18
CA LEU A 65 0.85 12.15 -24.97
C LEU A 65 1.79 13.01 -24.11
N ALA A 66 1.87 14.32 -24.37
CA ALA A 66 2.67 15.24 -23.56
C ALA A 66 2.20 15.29 -22.09
N ARG A 67 0.89 15.25 -21.84
CA ARG A 67 0.35 15.16 -20.47
C ARG A 67 0.69 13.83 -19.80
N ILE A 68 0.58 12.72 -20.52
CA ILE A 68 0.94 11.39 -20.02
C ILE A 68 2.41 11.33 -19.63
N GLN A 69 3.31 11.91 -20.43
CA GLN A 69 4.74 11.99 -20.11
C GLN A 69 5.01 12.84 -18.85
N ALA A 70 4.26 13.92 -18.65
CA ALA A 70 4.35 14.72 -17.42
C ALA A 70 3.88 13.92 -16.20
N TRP A 71 2.76 13.20 -16.30
CA TRP A 71 2.28 12.33 -15.21
C TRP A 71 3.25 11.19 -14.91
N GLU A 72 3.84 10.59 -15.95
CA GLU A 72 4.87 9.57 -15.80
C GLU A 72 6.08 10.08 -15.01
N ALA A 73 6.54 11.30 -15.27
CA ALA A 73 7.65 11.89 -14.52
C ALA A 73 7.32 11.97 -13.02
N THR A 74 6.11 12.40 -12.66
CA THR A 74 5.64 12.41 -11.27
C THR A 74 5.61 11.00 -10.67
N LEU A 75 5.05 10.01 -11.38
CA LEU A 75 5.02 8.62 -10.90
C LEU A 75 6.43 8.06 -10.67
N ILE A 76 7.36 8.34 -11.59
CA ILE A 76 8.75 7.91 -11.47
C ILE A 76 9.40 8.50 -10.21
N ASP A 77 9.09 9.74 -9.85
CA ASP A 77 9.63 10.34 -8.64
C ASP A 77 9.03 9.74 -7.36
N VAL A 78 7.77 9.33 -7.35
CA VAL A 78 7.16 8.56 -6.24
C VAL A 78 7.78 7.16 -6.16
N ILE A 79 7.90 6.46 -7.30
CA ILE A 79 8.55 5.13 -7.38
C ILE A 79 9.96 5.14 -6.78
N LYS A 80 10.75 6.19 -7.06
CA LYS A 80 12.08 6.35 -6.46
C LYS A 80 12.02 6.55 -4.94
N GLN A 81 10.99 7.21 -4.43
CA GLN A 81 10.79 7.37 -2.98
C GLN A 81 10.49 6.03 -2.33
N GLU A 82 9.63 5.19 -2.91
CA GLU A 82 9.38 3.84 -2.37
C GLU A 82 10.63 2.95 -2.41
N MET A 83 11.44 3.04 -3.48
CA MET A 83 12.75 2.37 -3.53
C MET A 83 13.68 2.87 -2.41
N LEU A 84 13.66 4.17 -2.11
CA LEU A 84 14.44 4.75 -1.02
C LEU A 84 13.92 4.29 0.35
N HIS A 85 12.62 4.24 0.56
CA HIS A 85 12.03 3.76 1.82
C HIS A 85 12.40 2.30 2.09
N LEU A 86 12.27 1.43 1.09
CA LEU A 86 12.72 0.04 1.18
C LEU A 86 14.22 -0.06 1.48
N ALA A 87 15.05 0.75 0.83
CA ALA A 87 16.48 0.80 1.10
C ALA A 87 16.78 1.28 2.53
N LEU A 88 16.04 2.26 3.05
CA LEU A 88 16.21 2.76 4.42
C LEU A 88 15.80 1.71 5.46
N ALA A 89 14.64 1.05 5.27
CA ALA A 89 14.18 0.01 6.18
C ALA A 89 15.16 -1.18 6.23
N THR A 90 15.67 -1.62 5.06
CA THR A 90 16.70 -2.66 4.98
C THR A 90 18.04 -2.23 5.57
N ASN A 91 18.43 -0.96 5.44
CA ASN A 91 19.61 -0.41 6.11
C ASN A 91 19.46 -0.42 7.65
N ILE A 92 18.27 -0.13 8.17
CA ILE A 92 18.02 -0.21 9.62
C ILE A 92 18.09 -1.67 10.09
N LEU A 93 17.46 -2.61 9.38
CA LEU A 93 17.54 -4.05 9.68
C LEU A 93 19.00 -4.53 9.77
N THR A 94 19.80 -4.19 8.77
CA THR A 94 21.22 -4.57 8.74
C THR A 94 22.03 -3.90 9.85
N ALA A 95 21.77 -2.62 10.16
CA ALA A 95 22.44 -1.91 11.24
C ALA A 95 22.20 -2.54 12.63
N ILE A 96 21.03 -3.15 12.85
CA ILE A 96 20.70 -3.87 14.11
C ILE A 96 21.05 -5.36 14.07
N GLY A 97 21.77 -5.82 13.04
CA GLY A 97 22.24 -7.20 12.88
C GLY A 97 21.17 -8.19 12.43
N ALA A 98 20.08 -7.71 11.81
CA ALA A 98 19.12 -8.55 11.10
C ALA A 98 19.48 -8.65 9.60
N ALA A 99 18.91 -9.64 8.92
CA ALA A 99 19.08 -9.76 7.47
C ALA A 99 18.24 -8.69 6.74
N PRO A 100 18.66 -8.21 5.55
CA PRO A 100 17.80 -7.45 4.65
C PRO A 100 16.53 -8.24 4.31
N HIS A 101 15.38 -7.55 4.21
CA HIS A 101 14.09 -8.15 3.86
C HIS A 101 13.59 -7.62 2.52
N PHE A 102 13.45 -8.51 1.53
CA PHE A 102 12.93 -8.17 0.19
C PHE A 102 11.73 -9.04 -0.21
N GLU A 103 11.37 -10.00 0.64
CA GLU A 103 10.18 -10.82 0.42
C GLU A 103 8.92 -9.97 0.60
N ARG A 104 7.82 -10.39 -0.03
CA ARG A 104 6.49 -9.81 0.13
C ARG A 104 5.42 -10.84 -0.27
N PRO A 105 4.17 -10.74 0.21
CA PRO A 105 3.07 -11.60 -0.24
C PRO A 105 2.67 -11.35 -1.71
N ASN A 106 2.12 -12.35 -2.39
CA ASN A 106 1.58 -12.15 -3.74
C ASN A 106 0.35 -11.22 -3.74
N PHE A 107 0.16 -10.49 -4.84
CA PHE A 107 -1.00 -9.61 -5.01
C PHE A 107 -2.32 -10.37 -5.20
N PRO A 108 -3.46 -9.81 -4.74
CA PRO A 108 -3.57 -8.60 -3.93
C PRO A 108 -3.08 -8.83 -2.49
N ILE A 109 -2.35 -7.86 -1.95
CA ILE A 109 -1.86 -7.93 -0.57
C ILE A 109 -2.93 -7.33 0.33
N LEU A 110 -3.53 -8.18 1.18
CA LEU A 110 -4.39 -7.72 2.26
C LEU A 110 -3.48 -7.35 3.42
N SER A 111 -3.38 -6.06 3.70
CA SER A 111 -2.53 -5.63 4.80
C SER A 111 -3.08 -6.17 6.12
N ARG A 112 -2.23 -6.86 6.88
CA ARG A 112 -2.59 -7.44 8.18
C ARG A 112 -2.69 -6.39 9.29
N TRP A 113 -2.12 -5.19 9.08
CA TRP A 113 -1.90 -4.18 10.12
C TRP A 113 -2.37 -2.76 9.78
N TYR A 114 -2.55 -2.42 8.52
CA TYR A 114 -3.33 -1.21 8.19
C TYR A 114 -4.78 -1.39 8.63
N PRO A 115 -5.58 -0.32 8.69
CA PRO A 115 -7.03 -0.46 8.80
C PRO A 115 -7.48 -1.56 7.81
N PRO A 116 -8.40 -2.47 8.18
CA PRO A 116 -8.82 -3.63 7.37
C PRO A 116 -9.37 -3.27 5.97
N ASP A 117 -9.32 -1.99 5.61
CA ASP A 117 -9.72 -1.40 4.36
C ASP A 117 -8.53 -1.05 3.44
N VAL A 118 -7.28 -1.42 3.78
CA VAL A 118 -6.12 -1.19 2.91
C VAL A 118 -5.75 -2.47 2.17
N GLN A 119 -5.84 -2.41 0.85
CA GLN A 119 -5.49 -3.48 -0.07
C GLN A 119 -4.50 -2.92 -1.09
N ILE A 120 -3.36 -3.59 -1.29
CA ILE A 120 -2.39 -3.24 -2.34
C ILE A 120 -2.68 -4.12 -3.56
N ALA A 121 -2.93 -3.53 -4.72
CA ALA A 121 -3.32 -4.30 -5.91
C ALA A 121 -2.80 -3.69 -7.22
N LEU A 122 -2.50 -4.55 -8.19
CA LEU A 122 -2.04 -4.09 -9.50
C LEU A 122 -3.22 -3.52 -10.31
N VAL A 123 -3.25 -2.21 -10.47
CA VAL A 123 -4.27 -1.49 -11.26
C VAL A 123 -3.61 -0.62 -12.31
N PRO A 124 -4.06 -0.67 -13.59
CA PRO A 124 -3.51 0.20 -14.61
C PRO A 124 -3.82 1.67 -14.30
N PHE A 125 -2.93 2.56 -14.73
CA PHE A 125 -3.05 3.98 -14.49
C PHE A 125 -4.36 4.53 -15.06
N GLY A 126 -5.03 5.32 -14.22
CA GLY A 126 -6.31 5.93 -14.50
C GLY A 126 -6.85 6.55 -13.22
N GLU A 127 -8.04 7.13 -13.29
CA GLU A 127 -8.64 7.79 -12.13
C GLU A 127 -8.78 6.86 -10.92
N ARG A 128 -9.11 5.58 -11.16
CA ARG A 128 -9.23 4.58 -10.09
C ARG A 128 -7.91 4.36 -9.35
N ALA A 129 -6.81 4.17 -10.09
CA ALA A 129 -5.48 4.02 -9.50
C ALA A 129 -5.06 5.28 -8.74
N LEU A 130 -5.28 6.47 -9.32
CA LEU A 130 -4.89 7.73 -8.68
C LEU A 130 -5.63 7.95 -7.35
N ARG A 131 -6.94 7.68 -7.31
CA ARG A 131 -7.72 7.76 -6.06
C ARG A 131 -7.19 6.80 -5.00
N HIS A 132 -6.83 5.58 -5.42
CA HIS A 132 -6.25 4.58 -4.54
C HIS A 132 -4.88 5.03 -4.00
N PHE A 133 -4.00 5.55 -4.85
CA PHE A 133 -2.68 6.06 -4.42
C PHE A 133 -2.83 7.22 -3.43
N MET A 134 -3.74 8.16 -3.71
CA MET A 134 -4.03 9.25 -2.78
C MET A 134 -4.55 8.74 -1.44
N TYR A 135 -5.34 7.66 -1.43
CA TYR A 135 -5.79 7.03 -0.21
C TYR A 135 -4.64 6.39 0.57
N LEU A 136 -3.73 5.67 -0.08
CA LEU A 136 -2.56 5.05 0.55
C LEU A 136 -1.62 6.11 1.16
N GLU A 137 -1.34 7.19 0.43
CA GLU A 137 -0.40 8.26 0.79
C GLU A 137 -1.03 9.39 1.62
N ARG A 138 -2.30 9.25 2.01
CA ARG A 138 -3.02 10.35 2.68
C ARG A 138 -2.33 10.71 4.00
N PRO A 139 -2.17 12.00 4.32
CA PRO A 139 -1.65 12.43 5.61
C PRO A 139 -2.50 11.89 6.77
N GLU A 140 -1.85 11.64 7.90
CA GLU A 140 -2.55 11.40 9.16
C GLU A 140 -3.52 12.55 9.46
N GLY A 141 -4.72 12.25 9.96
CA GLY A 141 -5.74 13.27 10.21
C GLY A 141 -6.58 13.63 8.98
N MET A 142 -6.20 13.21 7.77
CA MET A 142 -6.90 13.54 6.53
C MET A 142 -7.89 12.44 6.12
N PRO A 143 -9.22 12.69 6.19
CA PRO A 143 -10.18 11.73 5.72
C PRO A 143 -10.22 11.68 4.20
N LEU A 144 -9.95 10.50 3.66
CA LEU A 144 -10.07 10.21 2.24
C LEU A 144 -10.68 8.81 2.05
N GLU A 145 -11.61 8.70 1.11
CA GLU A 145 -12.20 7.42 0.72
C GLU A 145 -11.36 6.78 -0.39
N ASP A 146 -11.21 5.47 -0.32
CA ASP A 146 -10.56 4.69 -1.37
C ASP A 146 -11.44 4.59 -2.63
N ALA A 147 -10.84 4.15 -3.74
CA ALA A 147 -11.53 3.94 -5.01
C ALA A 147 -12.54 2.77 -4.95
N GLU A 148 -13.58 2.85 -5.77
CA GLU A 148 -14.60 1.80 -5.87
C GLU A 148 -13.97 0.44 -6.25
N GLY A 149 -14.33 -0.61 -5.52
CA GLY A 149 -13.77 -1.96 -5.69
C GLY A 149 -12.58 -2.29 -4.79
N PHE A 150 -12.02 -1.31 -4.08
CA PHE A 150 -11.06 -1.50 -2.98
C PHE A 150 -11.71 -1.43 -1.59
N ALA A 151 -13.05 -1.38 -1.54
CA ALA A 151 -13.79 -1.40 -0.29
C ALA A 151 -13.42 -2.65 0.51
N ALA A 152 -12.88 -2.41 1.72
CA ALA A 152 -12.50 -3.38 2.74
C ALA A 152 -13.17 -4.75 2.59
N LEU A 153 -12.38 -5.76 2.21
CA LEU A 153 -12.73 -7.12 2.54
C LEU A 153 -12.81 -7.17 4.08
N GLY A 154 -14.00 -7.47 4.59
CA GLY A 154 -14.35 -7.21 5.99
C GLY A 154 -13.29 -7.67 7.01
N ARG A 155 -13.24 -6.96 8.15
CA ARG A 155 -12.30 -7.15 9.28
C ARG A 155 -11.66 -8.55 9.31
N MET A 156 -10.38 -8.64 8.94
CA MET A 156 -9.57 -9.77 9.40
C MET A 156 -9.41 -9.66 10.91
N GLN A 157 -9.80 -10.72 11.62
CA GLN A 157 -9.53 -10.84 13.05
C GLN A 157 -8.05 -11.20 13.23
N PRO A 158 -7.39 -10.73 14.31
CA PRO A 158 -6.04 -11.17 14.63
C PRO A 158 -6.00 -12.70 14.66
N LEU A 159 -4.96 -13.28 14.07
CA LEU A 159 -4.78 -14.73 14.11
C LEU A 159 -4.72 -15.16 15.58
N ARG A 160 -5.65 -16.03 15.98
CA ARG A 160 -5.63 -16.64 17.31
C ARG A 160 -4.80 -17.92 17.24
N GLY A 161 -4.27 -18.41 18.36
CA GLY A 161 -3.41 -19.62 18.38
C GLY A 161 -4.08 -20.88 17.80
N ASP A 162 -5.39 -20.84 17.61
CA ASP A 162 -6.28 -21.82 17.03
C ASP A 162 -6.61 -21.60 15.54
N ASP A 163 -6.00 -20.61 14.87
CA ASP A 163 -6.24 -20.38 13.45
C ASP A 163 -5.67 -21.52 12.57
N PRO A 164 -6.46 -22.07 11.62
CA PRO A 164 -6.03 -23.17 10.74
C PRO A 164 -4.87 -22.79 9.81
N GLN A 165 -4.57 -21.50 9.64
CA GLN A 165 -3.39 -21.02 8.92
C GLN A 165 -2.10 -21.09 9.76
N LEU A 166 -2.20 -21.17 11.09
CA LEU A 166 -1.07 -21.35 12.02
C LEU A 166 -0.85 -22.82 12.42
N THR A 167 -1.90 -23.65 12.33
CA THR A 167 -1.86 -25.06 12.72
C THR A 167 -1.60 -26.02 11.57
N ALA A 168 -1.26 -25.52 10.38
CA ALA A 168 -0.88 -26.37 9.24
C ALA A 168 0.59 -26.84 9.36
N GLY A 169 0.78 -27.92 10.11
CA GLY A 169 1.67 -29.00 9.71
C GLY A 169 0.94 -30.33 9.96
N PRO A 170 1.11 -31.37 9.14
CA PRO A 170 1.97 -31.54 7.96
C PRO A 170 1.28 -31.26 6.61
#